data_AF-A0A0K8JH04-F1
#
_entry.id   AF-A0A0K8JH04-F1
#
_cell.length_a   1.000
_cell.length_b   1.000
_cell.length_c   1.000
_cell.angle_alpha   90.00
_cell.angle_beta   90.00
_cell.angle_gamma   90.00
#
_symmetry.space_group_name_H-M   'P 1'
#
loop_
_entity.id
_entity.type
_entity.pdbx_description
1 polymer ?
#
loop_
_entity_poly.entity_id
_entity_poly.type
_entity_poly.pdbx_seq_one_letter_code
_entity_poly.pdbx_strand_id
1 'polypeptide(L)' 'MLATLNEVLVIAARKTIRMTIGKGIRKINYYSYMAREGVFAADALLKEKNITFYHDVALAAATAMENDAARAMKVFYSK' A
#
# COMPACT_ATOMS: atom_id res chain seq x y z
N MET A 1 -12.17 -20.39 15.56
CA MET A 1 -12.10 -19.55 14.36
C MET A 1 -10.63 -19.13 14.18
N LEU A 2 -9.85 -19.88 13.39
CA LEU A 2 -8.44 -19.58 13.18
C LEU A 2 -8.31 -18.47 12.11
N ALA A 3 -7.68 -17.37 12.47
CA ALA A 3 -7.23 -16.38 11.49
C ALA A 3 -6.20 -17.05 10.55
N THR A 4 -6.28 -16.72 9.27
CA THR A 4 -5.35 -17.26 8.27
C THR A 4 -3.92 -16.78 8.55
N LEU A 5 -2.90 -17.53 8.09
CA LEU A 5 -1.49 -17.19 8.32
C LEU A 5 -1.15 -15.75 7.87
N ASN A 6 -1.80 -15.28 6.81
CA ASN A 6 -1.69 -13.91 6.29
C ASN A 6 -2.25 -12.86 7.25
N GLU A 7 -3.38 -13.11 7.89
CA GLU A 7 -3.97 -12.17 8.85
C GLU A 7 -3.08 -12.01 10.08
N VAL A 8 -2.51 -13.11 10.58
CA VAL A 8 -1.58 -13.09 11.71
C VAL A 8 -0.33 -12.26 11.40
N LEU A 9 0.25 -12.42 10.21
CA LEU A 9 1.43 -11.68 9.78
C LEU A 9 1.15 -10.17 9.65
N VAL A 10 0.00 -9.80 9.07
CA VAL A 10 -0.43 -8.40 8.93
C VAL A 10 -0.66 -7.75 10.28
N ILE A 11 -1.28 -8.46 11.22
CA ILE A 11 -1.50 -7.98 12.59
C ILE A 11 -0.16 -7.71 13.29
N ALA A 12 0.80 -8.64 13.16
CA ALA A 12 2.13 -8.50 13.73
C ALA A 12 2.88 -7.27 13.16
N ALA A 13 2.86 -7.09 11.83
CA ALA A 13 3.51 -5.95 11.18
C ALA A 13 2.93 -4.60 11.66
N ARG A 14 1.60 -4.49 11.74
CA ARG A 14 0.91 -3.29 12.25
C ARG A 14 1.29 -2.99 13.70
N LYS A 15 1.40 -4.03 14.55
CA LYS A 15 1.81 -3.89 15.96
C LYS A 15 3.24 -3.37 16.06
N THR A 16 4.17 -3.90 15.28
CA THR A 16 5.57 -3.45 15.25
C THR A 16 5.67 -1.98 14.87
N ILE A 17 4.97 -1.55 13.82
CA ILE A 17 4.96 -0.16 13.38
C ILE A 17 4.49 0.76 14.52
N ARG A 18 3.35 0.47 15.13
CA ARG A 18 2.84 1.29 16.26
C ARG A 18 3.78 1.31 17.45
N MET A 19 4.39 0.18 17.80
CA MET A 19 5.39 0.13 18.88
C MET A 19 6.59 1.03 18.60
N THR A 20 7.11 1.03 17.37
CA THR A 20 8.24 1.89 16.99
C THR A 20 7.88 3.38 17.03
N ILE A 21 6.66 3.74 16.63
CA ILE A 21 6.15 5.12 16.75
C ILE A 21 6.05 5.51 18.24
N GLY A 22 5.55 4.62 19.09
CA GLY A 22 5.52 4.81 20.54
C GLY A 22 6.90 5.03 21.16
N LYS A 23 7.95 4.50 20.54
CA LYS A 23 9.37 4.68 20.95
C LYS A 23 10.03 5.94 20.36
N GLY A 24 9.30 6.81 19.69
CA GLY A 24 9.82 8.09 19.21
C GLY A 24 10.17 8.16 17.72
N ILE A 25 9.97 7.09 16.94
CA ILE A 25 10.10 7.16 15.48
C ILE A 25 9.02 8.10 14.91
N ARG A 26 9.42 9.02 14.03
CA ARG A 26 8.53 10.00 13.38
C ARG A 26 8.59 10.00 11.86
N LYS A 27 9.54 9.27 11.25
CA LYS A 27 9.68 9.11 9.80
C LYS A 27 9.69 7.63 9.44
N ILE A 28 8.76 7.22 8.59
CA ILE A 28 8.67 5.86 8.05
C ILE A 28 8.73 5.99 6.53
N ASN A 29 9.69 5.31 5.90
CA ASN A 29 9.78 5.25 4.44
C ASN A 29 8.81 4.17 3.94
N TYR A 30 7.97 4.52 2.96
CA TYR A 30 6.91 3.64 2.47
C TYR A 30 6.85 3.67 0.93
N TYR A 31 7.96 3.33 0.27
CA TYR A 31 8.06 3.39 -1.19
C TYR A 31 7.67 2.06 -1.86
N SER A 32 8.37 0.96 -1.55
CA SER A 32 8.24 -0.29 -2.32
C SER A 32 6.83 -0.89 -2.28
N TYR A 33 6.12 -0.76 -1.16
CA TYR A 33 4.73 -1.22 -1.05
C TYR A 33 3.79 -0.38 -1.90
N MET A 34 3.88 0.95 -1.80
CA MET A 34 3.13 1.87 -2.64
C MET A 34 3.41 1.61 -4.14
N ALA A 35 4.68 1.53 -4.54
CA ALA A 35 5.09 1.31 -5.92
C ALA A 35 4.58 -0.03 -6.48
N ARG A 36 4.54 -1.09 -5.66
CA ARG A 36 3.97 -2.39 -6.04
C ARG A 36 2.50 -2.27 -6.44
N GLU A 37 1.69 -1.53 -5.66
CA GLU A 37 0.28 -1.33 -6.00
C GLU A 37 0.12 -0.54 -7.31
N GLY A 38 1.04 0.39 -7.60
CA GLY A 38 1.10 1.06 -8.90
C GLY A 38 1.34 0.10 -10.07
N VAL A 39 2.28 -0.85 -9.90
CA VAL A 39 2.54 -1.90 -10.91
C VAL A 39 1.32 -2.79 -11.10
N PHE A 40 0.67 -3.22 -10.03
CA PHE A 40 -0.52 -4.07 -10.10
C PHE A 40 -1.68 -3.38 -10.82
N ALA A 41 -1.91 -2.09 -10.55
CA ALA A 41 -2.96 -1.33 -11.23
C ALA A 41 -2.66 -1.13 -12.72
N ALA A 42 -1.40 -0.84 -13.08
CA ALA A 42 -0.99 -0.72 -14.48
C ALA A 42 -1.14 -2.05 -15.24
N ASP A 43 -0.71 -3.16 -14.64
CA ASP A 43 -0.82 -4.50 -15.21
C ASP A 43 -2.29 -4.94 -15.40
N ALA A 44 -3.14 -4.66 -14.41
CA ALA A 44 -4.58 -4.94 -14.51
C ALA A 44 -5.23 -4.15 -15.66
N LEU A 45 -4.93 -2.85 -15.77
CA LEU A 45 -5.48 -2.00 -16.82
C LEU A 45 -5.08 -2.49 -18.23
N LEU A 46 -3.82 -2.89 -18.41
CA LEU A 46 -3.30 -3.39 -19.69
C LEU A 46 -3.87 -4.76 -20.07
N LYS A 47 -4.27 -5.57 -19.09
CA LYS A 47 -4.94 -6.85 -19.33
C LYS A 47 -6.42 -6.69 -19.70
N GLU A 48 -7.08 -5.68 -19.16
CA GLU A 48 -8.52 -5.46 -19.37
C GLU A 48 -8.84 -4.63 -20.62
N LYS A 49 -7.95 -3.72 -21.01
CA LYS A 49 -8.22 -2.72 -22.06
C LYS A 49 -7.05 -2.57 -23.00
N ASN A 50 -7.37 -2.30 -24.27
CA ASN A 50 -6.38 -1.86 -25.23
C ASN A 50 -6.18 -0.35 -25.05
N ILE A 51 -5.05 0.04 -24.45
CA ILE A 51 -4.79 1.43 -24.05
C ILE A 51 -4.00 2.14 -25.14
N THR A 52 -4.56 3.24 -25.64
CA THR A 52 -3.92 4.08 -26.69
C THR A 52 -2.93 5.07 -26.10
N PHE A 53 -3.20 5.62 -24.91
CA PHE A 53 -2.42 6.71 -24.34
C PHE A 53 -1.72 6.32 -23.04
N TYR A 54 -0.43 6.62 -22.94
CA TYR A 54 0.39 6.33 -21.77
C TYR A 54 -0.13 6.98 -20.46
N HIS A 55 -0.73 8.16 -20.55
CA HIS A 55 -1.19 8.88 -19.36
C HIS A 55 -2.29 8.15 -18.60
N ASP A 56 -3.07 7.29 -19.26
CA ASP A 56 -4.08 6.45 -18.59
C ASP A 56 -3.42 5.41 -17.67
N VAL A 57 -2.32 4.80 -18.13
CA VAL A 57 -1.53 3.85 -17.34
C VAL A 57 -0.86 4.55 -16.17
N ALA A 58 -0.24 5.71 -16.41
CA ALA A 58 0.41 6.50 -15.37
C ALA A 58 -0.60 6.96 -14.30
N LEU A 59 -1.80 7.40 -14.72
CA LEU A 59 -2.86 7.83 -13.81
C LEU A 59 -3.37 6.67 -12.95
N ALA A 60 -3.61 5.49 -13.55
CA ALA A 60 -4.04 4.31 -12.80
C ALA A 60 -3.00 3.90 -11.75
N ALA A 61 -1.72 3.87 -12.13
CA ALA A 61 -0.63 3.56 -11.21
C ALA A 61 -0.53 4.58 -10.07
N ALA A 62 -0.52 5.88 -10.39
CA ALA A 62 -0.42 6.95 -9.39
C ALA A 62 -1.61 6.94 -8.41
N THR A 63 -2.82 6.70 -8.92
CA THR A 63 -4.03 6.62 -8.09
C THR A 63 -3.97 5.42 -7.13
N ALA A 64 -3.49 4.27 -7.60
CA ALA A 64 -3.33 3.09 -6.74
C ALA A 64 -2.26 3.30 -5.66
N MET A 65 -1.14 3.93 -6.03
CA MET A 65 -0.08 4.35 -5.12
C MET A 65 -0.61 5.29 -4.02
N GLU A 66 -1.33 6.34 -4.40
CA GLU A 66 -1.91 7.31 -3.46
C GLU A 66 -2.89 6.62 -2.48
N ASN A 67 -3.76 5.76 -3.00
CA ASN A 67 -4.70 5.01 -2.17
C ASN A 67 -3.99 4.08 -1.18
N ASP A 68 -2.89 3.45 -1.57
CA ASP A 68 -2.09 2.61 -0.65
C ASP A 68 -1.39 3.44 0.42
N ALA A 69 -0.79 4.57 0.04
CA ALA A 69 -0.18 5.51 0.98
C ALA A 69 -1.21 6.02 2.00
N ALA A 70 -2.42 6.37 1.55
CA ALA A 70 -3.52 6.79 2.43
C ALA A 70 -3.93 5.67 3.42
N ARG A 71 -3.96 4.41 2.99
CA ARG A 71 -4.19 3.26 3.89
C ARG A 71 -3.06 3.10 4.90
N ALA A 72 -1.81 3.25 4.48
CA ALA A 72 -0.65 3.16 5.37
C ALA A 72 -0.66 4.28 6.42
N MET A 73 -0.99 5.52 6.02
CA MET A 73 -1.15 6.65 6.95
C MET A 73 -2.18 6.36 8.03
N LYS A 74 -3.31 5.73 7.69
CA LYS A 74 -4.28 5.31 8.71
C LYS A 74 -3.64 4.39 9.74
N VAL A 75 -2.78 3.44 9.35
CA VAL A 75 -2.07 2.56 10.31
C VAL A 75 -1.10 3.34 11.20
N PHE A 76 -0.43 4.35 10.65
CA PHE A 76 0.56 5.15 11.38
C PHE A 76 -0.07 6.07 12.43
N TYR A 77 -1.26 6.62 12.13
CA TYR A 77 -1.92 7.64 12.95
C TYR A 77 -3.18 7.16 13.68
N SER A 78 -3.65 5.93 13.43
CA SER A 78 -4.72 5.34 14.23
C SER A 78 -4.21 5.10 15.66
N LYS A 79 -4.84 5.78 16.62
CA LYS A 79 -4.66 5.51 18.05
C LYS A 79 -5.38 4.24 18.46
#